data_AF-A0A0C9ZKV4-F1
#
_entry.id   AF-A0A0C9ZKV4-F1
#
_cell.length_a   1.000
_cell.length_b   1.000
_cell.length_c   1.000
_cell.angle_alpha   90.00
_cell.angle_beta   90.00
_cell.angle_gamma   90.00
#
_symmetry.space_group_name_H-M   'P 1'
#
loop_
_entity.id
_entity.type
_entity.pdbx_description
1 polymer ?
#
loop_
_entity_poly.entity_id
_entity_poly.type
_entity_poly.pdbx_seq_one_letter_code
_entity_poly.pdbx_strand_id
1 'polypeptide(L)'
;MISPYVLGLISLQIKNIPLSFCSAKELRSHTETLPPGLLWLCKTLMTEYPTKEPPCLFYHNPIKCLQALLSHPHFKSHISFVPRRVWTCAAKICCIYNEWLSGDRAWNMQEVLLLGATLLGVVLSSDKTNISVMSSNHMAHPLLIRLTNINMHIHSKTSLHAYLLLALLPIAKFTQKNTHVHSLLQDQLMHQALNIVLSPLKTAVSVGIMMSDPSGNLHYCFMPLAAWITDTPEESLLAGTSMKASPVTTATAQEFGDAYQQTQLRIM
;
A
#
# COMPACT_ATOMS: atom_id res chain seq x y z
N MET A 1 -0.23 33.77 -18.72
CA MET A 1 -1.41 34.63 -18.49
C MET A 1 -2.65 33.79 -18.72
N ILE A 2 -3.38 33.44 -17.66
CA ILE A 2 -4.62 32.64 -17.77
C ILE A 2 -5.74 33.57 -18.23
N SER A 3 -6.52 33.15 -19.22
CA SER A 3 -7.58 33.96 -19.84
C SER A 3 -8.61 34.42 -18.78
N PRO A 4 -9.03 35.70 -18.79
CA PRO A 4 -10.01 36.24 -17.83
C PRO A 4 -11.38 35.52 -17.86
N TYR A 5 -11.68 34.80 -18.94
CA TYR A 5 -12.88 33.95 -19.04
C TYR A 5 -12.84 32.72 -18.13
N VAL A 6 -11.66 32.15 -17.86
CA VAL A 6 -11.48 30.98 -17.00
C VAL A 6 -11.67 31.35 -15.53
N LEU A 7 -11.21 32.55 -15.13
CA LEU A 7 -11.45 33.11 -13.80
C LEU A 7 -12.94 33.42 -13.55
N GLY A 8 -13.65 33.90 -14.58
CA GLY A 8 -15.10 34.15 -14.50
C GLY A 8 -15.92 32.88 -14.26
N LEU A 9 -15.60 31.79 -14.95
CA LEU A 9 -16.29 30.49 -14.82
C LEU A 9 -16.07 29.83 -13.44
N ILE A 10 -14.85 29.92 -12.90
CA ILE A 10 -14.55 29.42 -11.55
C ILE A 10 -15.30 30.25 -10.48
N SER A 11 -15.42 31.56 -10.67
CA SER A 11 -16.16 32.43 -9.73
C SER A 11 -17.68 32.19 -9.73
N LEU A 12 -18.25 31.74 -10.86
CA LEU A 12 -19.67 31.47 -11.01
C LEU A 12 -20.09 30.11 -10.44
N GLN A 13 -19.24 29.09 -10.51
CA GLN A 13 -19.56 27.77 -9.96
C GLN A 13 -19.48 27.71 -8.43
N ILE A 14 -18.66 28.54 -7.79
CA ILE A 14 -18.50 28.54 -6.33
C ILE A 14 -19.66 29.27 -5.62
N LYS A 15 -20.32 30.24 -6.28
CA LYS A 15 -21.41 31.03 -5.68
C LYS A 15 -22.68 30.24 -5.35
N ASN A 16 -22.91 29.11 -5.99
CA ASN A 16 -24.11 28.29 -5.79
C ASN A 16 -23.90 27.09 -4.86
N ILE A 17 -22.73 26.97 -4.24
CA ILE A 17 -22.48 25.95 -3.22
C ILE A 17 -22.74 26.61 -1.87
N PRO A 18 -23.69 26.12 -1.05
CA PRO A 18 -23.87 26.61 0.30
C PRO A 18 -22.64 26.23 1.12
N LEU A 19 -21.65 27.12 1.18
CA LEU A 19 -20.43 26.94 1.96
C LEU A 19 -20.76 27.18 3.44
N SER A 20 -20.21 26.33 4.31
CA SER A 20 -20.34 26.48 5.76
C SER A 20 -19.47 27.60 6.35
N PHE A 21 -18.86 28.43 5.51
CA PHE A 21 -17.94 29.50 5.91
C PHE A 21 -18.03 30.67 4.91
N CYS A 22 -17.83 31.89 5.41
CA CYS A 22 -17.91 33.14 4.64
C CYS A 22 -16.55 33.84 4.51
N SER A 23 -15.49 33.34 5.18
CA SER A 23 -14.15 33.92 5.10
C SER A 23 -13.03 32.87 5.12
N ALA A 24 -11.85 33.23 4.60
CA ALA A 24 -10.66 32.39 4.68
C ALA A 24 -10.21 32.13 6.13
N LYS A 25 -10.49 33.06 7.05
CA LYS A 25 -10.20 32.91 8.48
C LYS A 25 -11.11 31.85 9.13
N GLU A 26 -12.38 31.86 8.77
CA GLU A 26 -13.38 30.90 9.25
C GLU A 26 -13.09 29.50 8.71
N LEU A 27 -12.78 29.38 7.41
CA LEU A 27 -12.31 28.12 6.83
C LEU A 27 -11.09 27.58 7.57
N ARG A 28 -10.08 28.43 7.84
CA ARG A 28 -8.88 28.02 8.60
C ARG A 28 -9.23 27.55 10.00
N SER A 29 -10.09 28.27 10.70
CA SER A 29 -10.55 27.85 12.03
C SER A 29 -11.30 26.52 12.00
N HIS A 30 -12.10 26.26 10.95
CA HIS A 30 -12.76 24.96 10.76
C HIS A 30 -11.76 23.86 10.40
N THR A 31 -10.70 24.16 9.65
CA THR A 31 -9.65 23.17 9.38
C THR A 31 -8.79 22.87 10.59
N GLU A 32 -8.60 23.84 11.49
CA GLU A 32 -7.84 23.67 12.73
C GLU A 32 -8.60 22.83 13.78
N THR A 33 -9.94 22.76 13.69
CA THR A 33 -10.76 21.88 14.56
C THR A 33 -10.87 20.44 14.04
N LEU A 34 -10.45 20.18 12.80
CA LEU A 34 -10.42 18.81 12.27
C LEU A 34 -9.34 17.99 13.01
N PRO A 35 -9.60 16.70 13.26
CA PRO A 35 -8.58 15.84 13.83
C PRO A 35 -7.34 15.85 12.93
N PRO A 36 -6.13 15.83 13.52
CA PRO A 36 -4.91 15.81 12.74
C PRO A 36 -4.88 14.57 11.85
N GLY A 37 -4.55 14.78 10.57
CA GLY A 37 -4.38 13.69 9.62
C GLY A 37 -3.22 12.76 9.96
N LEU A 38 -2.98 11.80 9.08
CA LEU A 38 -1.81 10.92 9.17
C LEU A 38 -0.53 11.75 9.18
N LEU A 39 0.27 11.60 10.25
CA LEU A 39 1.53 12.31 10.42
C LEU A 39 2.62 11.70 9.54
N TRP A 40 3.31 12.54 8.78
CA TRP A 40 4.51 12.15 8.05
C TRP A 40 5.70 12.04 8.99
N LEU A 41 6.43 10.94 8.87
CA LEU A 41 7.72 10.70 9.48
C LEU A 41 8.79 10.84 8.40
N CYS A 42 9.94 11.41 8.79
CA CYS A 42 11.11 11.51 7.93
C CYS A 42 12.29 10.84 8.62
N LYS A 43 13.04 10.01 7.88
CA LYS A 43 14.26 9.40 8.36
C LYS A 43 15.33 9.45 7.28
N THR A 44 16.47 10.05 7.61
CA THR A 44 17.65 9.99 6.75
C THR A 44 18.24 8.58 6.79
N LEU A 45 18.46 8.00 5.61
CA LEU A 45 19.04 6.67 5.47
C LEU A 45 20.56 6.80 5.34
N MET A 46 21.27 5.98 6.11
CA MET A 46 22.73 5.86 6.01
C MET A 46 23.04 4.88 4.89
N THR A 47 23.86 5.30 3.94
CA THR A 47 24.40 4.47 2.85
C THR A 47 25.86 4.17 3.10
N GLU A 48 26.31 2.95 2.80
CA GLU A 48 27.73 2.58 2.89
C GLU A 48 28.60 3.36 1.88
N TYR A 49 27.98 3.78 0.78
CA TYR A 49 28.64 4.53 -0.29
C TYR A 49 28.20 5.99 -0.31
N PRO A 50 29.09 6.92 -0.70
CA PRO A 50 28.78 8.34 -0.76
C PRO A 50 27.69 8.64 -1.81
N THR A 51 26.70 9.41 -1.37
CA THR A 51 25.67 10.01 -2.23
C THR A 51 25.89 11.52 -2.32
N LYS A 52 25.37 12.14 -3.39
CA LYS A 52 25.45 13.61 -3.53
C LYS A 52 24.73 14.33 -2.38
N GLU A 53 23.60 13.77 -1.97
CA GLU A 53 22.78 14.22 -0.85
C GLU A 53 22.31 12.98 -0.08
N PRO A 54 22.17 13.05 1.25
CA PRO A 54 21.76 11.90 2.05
C PRO A 54 20.28 11.56 1.76
N PRO A 55 19.97 10.31 1.35
CA PRO A 55 18.60 9.95 0.98
C PRO A 55 17.67 10.02 2.18
N CYS A 56 16.56 10.74 2.02
CA CYS A 56 15.52 10.88 3.04
C CYS A 56 14.30 10.01 2.70
N LEU A 57 13.90 9.17 3.65
CA LEU A 57 12.69 8.36 3.58
C LEU A 57 11.55 9.07 4.27
N PHE A 58 10.49 9.37 3.53
CA PHE A 58 9.24 9.91 4.07
C PHE A 58 8.19 8.81 4.11
N TYR A 59 7.54 8.62 5.26
CA TYR A 59 6.57 7.55 5.44
C TYR A 59 5.58 7.83 6.56
N HIS A 60 4.46 7.12 6.54
CA HIS A 60 3.50 7.07 7.63
C HIS A 60 3.66 5.79 8.44
N ASN A 61 3.15 5.78 9.68
CA ASN A 61 3.02 4.53 10.42
C ASN A 61 1.93 3.65 9.74
N PRO A 62 2.28 2.44 9.24
CA PRO A 62 1.34 1.60 8.50
C PRO A 62 0.13 1.19 9.34
N ILE A 63 0.29 0.98 10.65
CA ILE A 63 -0.82 0.61 11.54
C ILE A 63 -1.82 1.77 11.62
N LYS A 64 -1.34 3.01 11.69
CA LYS A 64 -2.23 4.19 11.65
C LYS A 64 -2.92 4.33 10.30
N CYS A 65 -2.23 4.03 9.20
CA CYS A 65 -2.85 4.03 7.86
C CYS A 65 -3.98 2.99 7.77
N LEU A 66 -3.71 1.76 8.21
CA LEU A 66 -4.70 0.68 8.21
C LEU A 66 -5.86 0.97 9.16
N GLN A 67 -5.60 1.54 10.33
CA GLN A 67 -6.64 1.98 11.25
C GLN A 67 -7.52 3.09 10.63
N ALA A 68 -6.92 4.04 9.92
CA ALA A 68 -7.66 5.11 9.22
C ALA A 68 -8.56 4.55 8.12
N LEU A 69 -8.06 3.58 7.34
CA LEU A 69 -8.87 2.83 6.36
C LEU A 69 -9.99 2.06 7.07
N LEU A 70 -9.67 1.32 8.13
CA LEU A 70 -10.63 0.49 8.83
C LEU A 70 -11.72 1.30 9.54
N SER A 71 -11.42 2.51 10.03
CA SER A 71 -12.40 3.38 10.68
C SER A 71 -13.24 4.21 9.71
N HIS A 72 -12.99 4.12 8.40
CA HIS A 72 -13.62 5.01 7.43
C HIS A 72 -15.13 4.70 7.28
N PRO A 73 -16.05 5.65 7.56
CA PRO A 73 -17.49 5.37 7.62
C PRO A 73 -18.08 4.80 6.32
N HIS A 74 -17.53 5.19 5.16
CA HIS A 74 -17.99 4.71 3.86
C HIS A 74 -17.74 3.20 3.64
N PHE A 75 -16.88 2.58 4.45
CA PHE A 75 -16.58 1.15 4.33
C PHE A 75 -17.38 0.28 5.29
N LYS A 76 -18.27 0.86 6.12
CA LYS A 76 -19.06 0.13 7.13
C LYS A 76 -19.81 -1.08 6.56
N SER A 77 -20.45 -0.94 5.39
CA SER A 77 -21.21 -2.01 4.72
C SER A 77 -20.36 -2.87 3.78
N HIS A 78 -19.05 -2.65 3.74
CA HIS A 78 -18.17 -3.18 2.71
C HIS A 78 -16.86 -3.74 3.26
N ILE A 79 -16.76 -3.93 4.57
CA ILE A 79 -15.65 -4.64 5.21
C ILE A 79 -16.17 -6.00 5.66
N SER A 80 -15.44 -7.04 5.28
CA SER A 80 -15.66 -8.40 5.76
C SER A 80 -14.52 -8.80 6.68
N PHE A 81 -14.82 -9.47 7.78
CA PHE A 81 -13.81 -9.90 8.77
C PHE A 81 -13.61 -11.41 8.80
N VAL A 82 -14.57 -12.17 8.27
CA VAL A 82 -14.59 -13.62 8.39
C VAL A 82 -14.33 -14.23 7.01
N PRO A 83 -13.34 -15.13 6.87
CA PRO A 83 -13.17 -15.94 5.68
C PRO A 83 -14.42 -16.76 5.37
N ARG A 84 -14.72 -16.96 4.09
CA ARG A 84 -15.91 -17.68 3.63
C ARG A 84 -15.57 -18.61 2.48
N ARG A 85 -16.12 -19.83 2.49
CA ARG A 85 -16.08 -20.71 1.32
C ARG A 85 -17.38 -20.60 0.56
N VAL A 86 -17.29 -20.16 -0.69
CA VAL A 86 -18.45 -20.00 -1.58
C VAL A 86 -18.35 -21.07 -2.66
N TRP A 87 -19.42 -21.81 -2.89
CA TRP A 87 -19.45 -22.93 -3.82
C TRP A 87 -20.47 -22.67 -4.93
N THR A 88 -20.20 -23.14 -6.15
CA THR A 88 -21.12 -23.01 -7.29
C THR A 88 -22.40 -23.83 -7.13
N CYS A 89 -22.36 -24.90 -6.33
CA CYS A 89 -23.47 -25.82 -6.11
C CYS A 89 -23.44 -26.44 -4.70
N ALA A 90 -24.57 -27.01 -4.27
CA ALA A 90 -24.69 -27.68 -2.97
C ALA A 90 -23.73 -28.87 -2.80
N ALA A 91 -23.33 -29.50 -3.90
CA ALA A 91 -22.36 -30.60 -3.91
C ALA A 91 -20.91 -30.14 -3.63
N LYS A 92 -20.65 -28.83 -3.49
CA LYS A 92 -19.33 -28.24 -3.18
C LYS A 92 -18.20 -28.72 -4.10
N ILE A 93 -18.50 -28.80 -5.40
CA ILE A 93 -17.55 -29.32 -6.40
C ILE A 93 -16.57 -28.22 -6.83
N CYS A 94 -17.04 -27.00 -7.08
CA CYS A 94 -16.19 -25.88 -7.49
C CYS A 94 -16.31 -24.72 -6.49
N CYS A 95 -15.18 -24.33 -5.91
CA CYS A 95 -15.08 -23.15 -5.04
C CYS A 95 -14.96 -21.88 -5.89
N ILE A 96 -15.57 -20.79 -5.42
CA ILE A 96 -15.53 -19.47 -6.06
C ILE A 96 -14.53 -18.61 -5.31
N TYR A 97 -13.48 -18.18 -6.02
CA TYR A 97 -12.43 -17.30 -5.52
C TYR A 97 -12.55 -15.90 -6.15
N ASN A 98 -13.29 -15.00 -5.50
CA ASN A 98 -13.53 -13.64 -5.99
C ASN A 98 -12.88 -12.55 -5.12
N GLU A 99 -12.60 -12.85 -3.85
CA GLU A 99 -12.03 -11.93 -2.87
C GLU A 99 -11.00 -12.66 -2.00
N TRP A 100 -10.10 -11.92 -1.35
CA TRP A 100 -9.08 -12.50 -0.47
C TRP A 100 -9.66 -13.49 0.56
N LEU A 101 -10.74 -13.09 1.23
CA LEU A 101 -11.40 -13.89 2.26
C LEU A 101 -12.15 -15.12 1.71
N SER A 102 -12.31 -15.22 0.39
CA SER A 102 -12.82 -16.44 -0.24
C SER A 102 -11.72 -17.50 -0.49
N GLY A 103 -10.45 -17.09 -0.41
CA GLY A 103 -9.30 -17.95 -0.69
C GLY A 103 -8.97 -18.90 0.45
N ASP A 104 -8.52 -20.11 0.09
CA ASP A 104 -8.08 -21.13 1.05
C ASP A 104 -6.92 -20.63 1.93
N ARG A 105 -6.04 -19.76 1.40
CA ARG A 105 -4.93 -19.19 2.18
C ARG A 105 -5.43 -18.35 3.35
N ALA A 106 -6.44 -17.51 3.14
CA ALA A 106 -7.03 -16.70 4.21
C ALA A 106 -7.77 -17.59 5.23
N TRP A 107 -8.45 -18.62 4.76
CA TRP A 107 -9.11 -19.62 5.61
C TRP A 107 -8.12 -20.34 6.52
N ASN A 108 -7.07 -20.93 5.94
CA ASN A 108 -6.06 -21.68 6.68
C ASN A 108 -5.30 -20.78 7.68
N MET A 109 -5.02 -19.53 7.32
CA MET A 109 -4.44 -18.56 8.24
C MET A 109 -5.37 -18.25 9.41
N GLN A 110 -6.67 -18.08 9.15
CA GLN A 110 -7.64 -17.79 10.21
C GLN A 110 -7.85 -18.97 11.17
N GLU A 111 -7.75 -20.22 10.70
CA GLU A 111 -7.90 -21.42 11.55
C GLU A 111 -6.79 -21.57 12.60
N VAL A 112 -5.58 -21.06 12.32
CA VAL A 112 -4.46 -21.11 13.27
C VAL A 112 -4.42 -19.91 14.23
N LEU A 113 -5.28 -18.92 14.04
CA LEU A 113 -5.38 -17.77 14.94
C LEU A 113 -6.19 -18.10 16.20
N LEU A 114 -5.98 -17.28 17.23
CA LEU A 114 -6.72 -17.35 18.49
C LEU A 114 -8.22 -17.16 18.26
N LEU A 115 -9.04 -17.82 19.08
CA LEU A 115 -10.49 -17.68 19.02
C LEU A 115 -10.90 -16.20 19.21
N GLY A 116 -11.69 -15.67 18.29
CA GLY A 116 -12.10 -14.25 18.29
C GLY A 116 -11.10 -13.28 17.64
N ALA A 117 -9.92 -13.73 17.25
CA ALA A 117 -9.00 -12.94 16.44
C ALA A 117 -9.46 -12.88 14.98
N THR A 118 -9.05 -11.84 14.27
CA THR A 118 -9.48 -11.54 12.90
C THR A 118 -8.29 -11.33 11.98
N LEU A 119 -8.36 -11.90 10.78
CA LEU A 119 -7.37 -11.66 9.73
C LEU A 119 -7.69 -10.38 8.94
N LEU A 120 -6.73 -9.46 8.87
CA LEU A 120 -6.78 -8.27 8.03
C LEU A 120 -5.68 -8.32 6.96
N GLY A 121 -6.01 -8.74 5.75
CA GLY A 121 -5.01 -8.84 4.69
C GLY A 121 -4.55 -7.46 4.21
N VAL A 122 -3.24 -7.24 4.18
CA VAL A 122 -2.62 -6.02 3.69
C VAL A 122 -2.22 -6.19 2.24
N VAL A 123 -2.54 -5.21 1.39
CA VAL A 123 -1.98 -5.13 0.04
C VAL A 123 -1.08 -3.91 -0.06
N LEU A 124 0.11 -4.14 -0.57
CA LEU A 124 1.02 -3.08 -0.96
C LEU A 124 1.00 -2.92 -2.47
N SER A 125 1.17 -1.70 -2.94
CA SER A 125 1.36 -1.43 -4.36
C SER A 125 2.48 -0.43 -4.53
N SER A 126 3.39 -0.75 -5.44
CA SER A 126 4.46 0.15 -5.87
C SER A 126 4.35 0.29 -7.39
N ASP A 127 4.62 1.49 -7.87
CA ASP A 127 4.75 1.78 -9.29
C ASP A 127 5.93 2.72 -9.49
N LYS A 128 7.00 2.16 -10.08
CA LYS A 128 8.29 2.80 -10.33
C LYS A 128 8.17 3.85 -11.42
N THR A 129 7.17 3.76 -12.29
CA THR A 129 6.92 4.73 -13.37
C THR A 129 6.35 6.04 -12.83
N ASN A 130 5.69 6.00 -11.68
CA ASN A 130 5.19 7.19 -11.00
C ASN A 130 6.27 7.82 -10.12
N ILE A 131 7.23 8.50 -10.74
CA ILE A 131 8.24 9.27 -10.01
C ILE A 131 7.56 10.51 -9.42
N SER A 132 7.50 10.58 -8.09
CA SER A 132 7.10 11.81 -7.40
C SER A 132 8.31 12.73 -7.26
N VAL A 133 8.21 13.92 -7.85
CA VAL A 133 9.20 14.99 -7.63
C VAL A 133 8.88 15.64 -6.29
N MET A 134 9.72 15.39 -5.30
CA MET A 134 9.65 16.05 -4.01
C MET A 134 10.28 17.44 -4.12
N SER A 135 9.91 18.35 -3.20
CA SER A 135 10.58 19.64 -3.08
C SER A 135 12.10 19.40 -2.96
N SER A 136 12.91 20.15 -3.74
CA SER A 136 14.39 20.04 -3.84
C SER A 136 14.98 18.84 -4.64
N ASN A 137 14.67 18.65 -5.93
CA ASN A 137 15.41 17.70 -6.80
C ASN A 137 15.47 16.22 -6.36
N HIS A 138 14.70 15.86 -5.34
CA HIS A 138 14.57 14.51 -4.80
C HIS A 138 13.45 13.79 -5.54
N MET A 139 13.75 12.57 -5.98
CA MET A 139 12.79 11.71 -6.66
C MET A 139 12.51 10.50 -5.77
N ALA A 140 11.26 10.06 -5.74
CA ALA A 140 10.86 8.91 -4.95
C ALA A 140 9.77 8.10 -5.65
N HIS A 141 9.76 6.80 -5.36
CA HIS A 141 8.70 5.89 -5.78
C HIS A 141 7.62 5.80 -4.69
N PRO A 142 6.34 6.03 -5.01
CA PRO A 142 5.26 5.92 -4.05
C PRO A 142 5.00 4.46 -3.70
N LEU A 143 4.91 4.18 -2.41
CA LEU A 143 4.41 2.92 -1.87
C LEU A 143 3.02 3.16 -1.32
N LEU A 144 2.02 2.48 -1.87
CA LEU A 144 0.63 2.54 -1.44
C LEU A 144 0.27 1.34 -0.56
N ILE A 145 -0.67 1.52 0.37
CA ILE A 145 -1.20 0.47 1.25
C ILE A 145 -2.73 0.45 1.22
N ARG A 146 -3.32 -0.75 1.28
CA ARG A 146 -4.75 -0.96 1.47
C ARG A 146 -5.05 -2.24 2.26
N LEU A 147 -6.33 -2.44 2.57
CA LEU A 147 -6.87 -3.69 3.11
C LEU A 147 -7.57 -4.52 2.03
N THR A 148 -7.34 -5.83 2.02
CA THR A 148 -8.09 -6.80 1.18
C THR A 148 -9.49 -7.07 1.70
N ASN A 149 -9.74 -6.79 2.98
CA ASN A 149 -11.02 -7.00 3.65
C ASN A 149 -12.11 -6.04 3.16
N ILE A 150 -11.73 -4.96 2.47
CA ILE A 150 -12.65 -4.06 1.80
C ILE A 150 -13.07 -4.71 0.48
N ASN A 151 -14.39 -4.83 0.26
CA ASN A 151 -14.95 -5.53 -0.90
C ASN A 151 -14.41 -4.98 -2.23
N MET A 152 -14.20 -5.88 -3.20
CA MET A 152 -13.54 -5.53 -4.46
C MET A 152 -14.28 -4.44 -5.26
N HIS A 153 -15.60 -4.40 -5.16
CA HIS A 153 -16.46 -3.44 -5.86
C HIS A 153 -16.22 -1.97 -5.45
N ILE A 154 -15.59 -1.75 -4.29
CA ILE A 154 -15.14 -0.42 -3.85
C ILE A 154 -13.82 -0.05 -4.52
N HIS A 155 -12.94 -1.01 -4.76
CA HIS A 155 -11.60 -0.73 -5.29
C HIS A 155 -11.61 -0.06 -6.66
N SER A 156 -12.62 -0.34 -7.50
CA SER A 156 -12.77 0.25 -8.83
C SER A 156 -13.36 1.67 -8.83
N LYS A 157 -13.85 2.16 -7.68
CA LYS A 157 -14.36 3.52 -7.54
C LYS A 157 -13.24 4.44 -7.07
N THR A 158 -12.60 5.11 -8.02
CA THR A 158 -11.48 6.06 -7.81
C THR A 158 -11.76 7.13 -6.75
N SER A 159 -13.03 7.45 -6.50
CA SER A 159 -13.44 8.45 -5.50
C SER A 159 -13.30 8.00 -4.04
N LEU A 160 -13.17 6.70 -3.76
CA LEU A 160 -13.28 6.17 -2.39
C LEU A 160 -11.94 6.05 -1.64
N HIS A 161 -10.82 6.51 -2.21
CA HIS A 161 -9.51 6.54 -1.54
C HIS A 161 -9.15 5.20 -0.86
N ALA A 162 -9.45 4.08 -1.53
CA ALA A 162 -9.22 2.75 -0.98
C ALA A 162 -7.73 2.39 -0.80
N TYR A 163 -6.84 3.22 -1.36
CA TYR A 163 -5.40 3.18 -1.15
C TYR A 163 -4.94 4.45 -0.42
N LEU A 164 -4.03 4.29 0.52
CA LEU A 164 -3.30 5.39 1.13
C LEU A 164 -1.84 5.36 0.69
N LEU A 165 -1.24 6.53 0.47
CA LEU A 165 0.20 6.64 0.33
C LEU A 165 0.84 6.30 1.66
N LEU A 166 1.66 5.26 1.71
CA LEU A 166 2.36 4.79 2.89
C LEU A 166 3.75 5.39 2.99
N ALA A 167 4.51 5.39 1.90
CA ALA A 167 5.88 5.88 1.87
C ALA A 167 6.29 6.43 0.50
N LEU A 168 7.31 7.27 0.51
CA LEU A 168 8.04 7.74 -0.66
C LEU A 168 9.45 7.13 -0.58
N LEU A 169 9.67 6.08 -1.37
CA LEU A 169 10.91 5.31 -1.38
C LEU A 169 12.00 6.10 -2.13
N PRO A 170 13.14 6.42 -1.49
CA PRO A 170 14.09 7.37 -2.02
C PRO A 170 14.87 6.83 -3.21
N ILE A 171 15.10 7.69 -4.21
CA ILE A 171 16.03 7.43 -5.32
C ILE A 171 17.32 8.21 -5.06
N ALA A 172 18.38 7.50 -4.68
CA ALA A 172 19.65 8.12 -4.35
C ALA A 172 20.49 8.39 -5.60
N LYS A 173 21.19 9.53 -5.60
CA LYS A 173 22.21 9.87 -6.60
C LYS A 173 23.58 9.52 -6.04
N PHE A 174 24.02 8.28 -6.27
CA PHE A 174 25.34 7.82 -5.84
C PHE A 174 26.45 8.53 -6.64
N THR A 175 27.60 8.79 -6.00
CA THR A 175 28.76 9.40 -6.69
C THR A 175 29.57 8.39 -7.51
N GLN A 176 29.26 7.10 -7.38
CA GLN A 176 29.92 5.99 -8.07
C GLN A 176 29.63 6.03 -9.58
N LYS A 177 30.67 5.87 -10.41
CA LYS A 177 30.54 5.95 -11.89
C LYS A 177 30.06 4.65 -12.55
N ASN A 178 30.19 3.51 -11.87
CA ASN A 178 29.77 2.21 -12.40
C ASN A 178 28.26 2.02 -12.25
N THR A 179 27.57 1.90 -13.39
CA THR A 179 26.11 1.77 -13.48
C THR A 179 25.58 0.47 -12.86
N HIS A 180 26.31 -0.65 -12.96
CA HIS A 180 25.89 -1.92 -12.35
C HIS A 180 25.94 -1.88 -10.82
N VAL A 181 26.94 -1.18 -10.25
CA VAL A 181 27.03 -0.98 -8.81
C VAL A 181 25.90 -0.05 -8.35
N HIS A 182 25.54 0.95 -9.16
CA HIS A 182 24.46 1.86 -8.83
C HIS A 182 23.10 1.16 -8.66
N SER A 183 22.76 0.20 -9.53
CA SER A 183 21.49 -0.54 -9.37
C SER A 183 21.48 -1.33 -8.06
N LEU A 184 22.55 -2.07 -7.77
CA LEU A 184 22.66 -2.85 -6.53
C LEU A 184 22.56 -1.98 -5.27
N LEU A 185 23.23 -0.82 -5.27
CA LEU A 185 23.16 0.12 -4.14
C LEU A 185 21.76 0.73 -3.98
N GLN A 186 21.09 1.02 -5.09
CA GLN A 186 19.70 1.48 -5.05
C GLN A 186 18.79 0.37 -4.51
N ASP A 187 19.01 -0.88 -4.88
CA ASP A 187 18.21 -2.02 -4.41
C ASP A 187 18.39 -2.23 -2.90
N GLN A 188 19.62 -2.16 -2.40
CA GLN A 188 19.92 -2.21 -0.96
C GLN A 188 19.24 -1.07 -0.20
N LEU A 189 19.29 0.16 -0.72
CA LEU A 189 18.61 1.31 -0.13
C LEU A 189 17.09 1.10 -0.05
N MET A 190 16.49 0.54 -1.10
CA MET A 190 15.06 0.24 -1.16
C MET A 190 14.68 -0.81 -0.11
N HIS A 191 15.45 -1.90 0.00
CA HIS A 191 15.24 -2.94 1.02
C HIS A 191 15.40 -2.40 2.44
N GLN A 192 16.38 -1.53 2.68
CA GLN A 192 16.56 -0.85 3.96
C GLN A 192 15.36 0.04 4.29
N ALA A 193 14.84 0.80 3.31
CA ALA A 193 13.66 1.64 3.48
C ALA A 193 12.41 0.80 3.80
N LEU A 194 12.16 -0.27 3.05
CA LEU A 194 11.03 -1.17 3.25
C LEU A 194 11.09 -1.85 4.62
N ASN A 195 12.27 -2.28 5.08
CA ASN A 195 12.43 -2.86 6.40
C ASN A 195 12.02 -1.88 7.53
N ILE A 196 12.30 -0.59 7.37
CA ILE A 196 11.89 0.45 8.32
C ILE A 196 10.37 0.64 8.28
N VAL A 197 9.81 0.84 7.08
CA VAL A 197 8.38 1.14 6.90
C VAL A 197 7.50 -0.04 7.35
N LEU A 198 7.89 -1.26 7.01
CA LEU A 198 7.09 -2.47 7.24
C LEU A 198 7.35 -3.13 8.61
N SER A 199 8.31 -2.64 9.40
CA SER A 199 8.61 -3.17 10.74
C SER A 199 7.35 -3.27 11.63
N PRO A 200 6.47 -2.25 11.71
CA PRO A 200 5.26 -2.36 12.54
C PRO A 200 4.28 -3.43 12.04
N LEU A 201 4.24 -3.71 10.73
CA LEU A 201 3.41 -4.78 10.16
C LEU A 201 3.96 -6.16 10.52
N LYS A 202 5.29 -6.34 10.52
CA LYS A 202 5.92 -7.59 10.98
C LYS A 202 5.50 -7.91 12.42
N THR A 203 5.46 -6.90 13.29
CA THR A 203 4.96 -7.04 14.67
C THR A 203 3.46 -7.34 14.72
N ALA A 204 2.66 -6.70 13.85
CA ALA A 204 1.22 -6.94 13.78
C ALA A 204 0.86 -8.36 13.32
N VAL A 205 1.72 -8.99 12.50
CA VAL A 205 1.56 -10.39 12.08
C VAL A 205 1.95 -11.37 13.18
N SER A 206 2.95 -11.06 14.00
CA SER A 206 3.41 -11.99 15.03
C SER A 206 2.60 -11.92 16.32
N VAL A 207 2.27 -10.71 16.76
CA VAL A 207 1.59 -10.48 18.05
C VAL A 207 0.11 -10.21 17.87
N GLY A 208 -0.30 -9.55 16.78
CA GLY A 208 -1.65 -9.02 16.63
C GLY A 208 -1.82 -7.66 17.31
N ILE A 209 -2.79 -6.87 16.84
CA ILE A 209 -3.04 -5.50 17.30
C ILE A 209 -4.55 -5.26 17.40
N MET A 210 -5.00 -4.58 18.45
CA MET A 210 -6.39 -4.13 18.57
C MET A 210 -6.67 -2.97 17.60
N MET A 211 -7.70 -3.11 16.77
CA MET A 211 -8.17 -2.05 15.86
C MET A 211 -9.67 -1.82 15.98
N SER A 212 -10.12 -0.59 15.71
CA SER A 212 -11.53 -0.23 15.68
C SER A 212 -12.10 -0.32 14.27
N ASP A 213 -13.28 -0.94 14.13
CA ASP A 213 -14.07 -0.91 12.89
C ASP A 213 -14.81 0.43 12.71
N PRO A 214 -15.51 0.66 11.58
CA PRO A 214 -16.28 1.89 11.34
C PRO A 214 -17.47 2.08 12.29
N SER A 215 -17.86 1.06 13.03
CA SER A 215 -18.94 1.11 14.03
C SER A 215 -18.41 1.37 15.44
N GLY A 216 -17.09 1.43 15.62
CA GLY A 216 -16.45 1.59 16.93
C GLY A 216 -16.19 0.27 17.67
N ASN A 217 -16.44 -0.89 17.06
CA ASN A 217 -16.14 -2.17 17.70
C ASN A 217 -14.64 -2.47 17.62
N LEU A 218 -14.11 -3.03 18.69
CA LEU A 218 -12.71 -3.43 18.76
C LEU A 218 -12.52 -4.87 18.27
N HIS A 219 -11.56 -5.05 17.37
CA HIS A 219 -11.18 -6.33 16.79
C HIS A 219 -9.71 -6.61 17.09
N TYR A 220 -9.39 -7.82 17.52
CA TYR A 220 -8.01 -8.25 17.67
C TYR A 220 -7.49 -8.78 16.33
N CYS A 221 -6.63 -8.01 15.67
CA CYS A 221 -6.32 -8.19 14.27
C CYS A 221 -4.88 -8.64 14.03
N PHE A 222 -4.73 -9.65 13.17
CA PHE A 222 -3.45 -10.06 12.58
C PHE A 222 -3.39 -9.58 11.14
N MET A 223 -2.28 -8.95 10.74
CA MET A 223 -2.21 -8.18 9.49
C MET A 223 -1.21 -8.73 8.47
N PRO A 224 -1.42 -9.95 7.92
CA PRO A 224 -0.49 -10.53 6.97
C PRO A 224 -0.42 -9.71 5.67
N LEU A 225 0.75 -9.69 5.05
CA LEU A 225 0.86 -9.26 3.66
C LEU A 225 0.15 -10.29 2.76
N ALA A 226 -0.99 -9.90 2.22
CA ALA A 226 -1.82 -10.75 1.37
C ALA A 226 -1.38 -10.69 -0.10
N ALA A 227 -0.97 -9.50 -0.58
CA ALA A 227 -0.49 -9.31 -1.94
C ALA A 227 0.44 -8.10 -2.04
N TRP A 228 1.32 -8.14 -3.04
CA TRP A 228 2.10 -6.99 -3.47
C TRP A 228 1.86 -6.79 -4.97
N ILE A 229 1.37 -5.60 -5.36
CA ILE A 229 1.07 -5.25 -6.75
C ILE A 229 2.22 -4.41 -7.29
N THR A 230 3.00 -5.00 -8.20
CA THR A 230 4.17 -4.40 -8.85
C THR A 230 4.25 -4.85 -10.30
N ASP A 231 4.94 -4.07 -11.13
CA ASP A 231 5.36 -4.53 -12.45
C ASP A 231 6.53 -5.54 -12.34
N THR A 232 6.84 -6.24 -13.43
CA THR A 232 7.83 -7.32 -13.41
C THR A 232 9.25 -6.88 -13.03
N PRO A 233 9.77 -5.71 -13.47
CA PRO A 233 11.05 -5.20 -12.97
C PRO A 233 11.06 -4.92 -11.46
N GLU A 234 9.99 -4.38 -10.91
CA GLU A 234 9.86 -4.12 -9.46
C GLU A 234 9.71 -5.40 -8.66
N GLU A 235 9.01 -6.39 -9.20
CA GLU A 235 8.85 -7.68 -8.55
C GLU A 235 10.20 -8.43 -8.45
N SER A 236 11.01 -8.38 -9.51
CA SER A 236 12.39 -8.89 -9.48
C SER A 236 13.27 -8.17 -8.45
N LEU A 237 13.11 -6.84 -8.32
CA LEU A 237 13.81 -6.05 -7.30
C LEU A 237 13.45 -6.50 -5.87
N LEU A 238 12.15 -6.68 -5.61
CA LEU A 238 11.66 -7.11 -4.30
C LEU A 238 12.12 -8.54 -3.97
N ALA A 239 12.11 -9.44 -4.96
CA ALA A 239 12.55 -10.82 -4.81
C ALA A 239 14.07 -10.97 -4.79
N GLY A 240 14.84 -9.93 -5.13
CA GLY A 240 16.30 -10.00 -5.30
C GLY A 240 16.72 -10.90 -6.47
N THR A 241 15.86 -11.03 -7.49
CA THR A 241 16.10 -11.87 -8.66
C THR A 241 16.57 -11.06 -9.86
N SER A 242 17.31 -11.70 -10.75
CA SER A 242 17.65 -11.10 -12.05
C SER A 242 16.40 -10.88 -12.88
N MET A 243 16.35 -9.83 -13.71
CA MET A 243 15.25 -9.58 -14.66
C MET A 243 15.00 -10.74 -15.63
N LYS A 244 15.97 -11.65 -15.79
CA LYS A 244 15.84 -12.87 -16.59
C LYS A 244 15.40 -14.10 -15.78
N ALA A 245 14.90 -13.89 -14.57
CA ALA A 245 14.38 -14.94 -13.71
C ALA A 245 13.01 -14.52 -13.18
N SER A 246 12.14 -15.50 -13.00
CA SER A 246 10.84 -15.30 -12.39
C SER A 246 11.02 -14.82 -10.95
N PRO A 247 10.31 -13.76 -10.55
CA PRO A 247 10.27 -13.32 -9.16
C PRO A 247 9.34 -14.21 -8.32
N VAL A 248 8.39 -14.91 -8.94
CA VAL A 248 7.40 -15.78 -8.28
C VAL A 248 7.85 -17.23 -8.22
N THR A 249 8.57 -17.71 -9.24
CA THR A 249 8.96 -19.11 -9.40
C THR A 249 10.48 -19.25 -9.56
N THR A 250 10.99 -20.48 -9.58
CA THR A 250 12.41 -20.76 -9.88
C THR A 250 12.76 -20.62 -11.37
N ALA A 251 11.77 -20.36 -12.23
CA ALA A 251 11.94 -20.36 -13.68
C ALA A 251 12.87 -19.23 -14.15
N THR A 252 13.66 -19.53 -15.16
CA THR A 252 14.54 -18.59 -15.88
C THR A 252 13.92 -18.18 -17.22
N ALA A 253 14.46 -17.14 -17.86
CA ALA A 253 13.92 -16.58 -19.08
C ALA A 253 13.86 -17.57 -20.26
N GLN A 254 14.67 -18.63 -20.23
CA GLN A 254 14.64 -19.71 -21.23
C GLN A 254 13.48 -20.69 -21.03
N GLU A 255 12.92 -20.73 -19.82
CA GLU A 255 11.84 -21.62 -19.40
C GLU A 255 10.47 -20.90 -19.40
N PHE A 256 10.44 -19.60 -19.73
CA PHE A 256 9.19 -18.86 -19.91
C PHE A 256 8.49 -19.32 -21.19
N GLY A 257 7.33 -19.96 -21.04
CA GLY A 257 6.54 -20.53 -22.13
C GLY A 257 6.41 -22.05 -22.08
N ASP A 258 7.12 -22.72 -21.18
CA ASP A 258 6.95 -24.16 -20.94
C ASP A 258 5.65 -24.46 -20.20
N ALA A 259 4.92 -25.47 -20.68
CA ALA A 259 3.61 -25.86 -20.15
C ALA A 259 3.67 -26.52 -18.76
N TYR A 260 4.87 -26.86 -18.28
CA TYR A 260 5.08 -27.46 -16.97
C TYR A 260 5.35 -26.36 -15.94
N GLN A 261 4.37 -26.10 -15.06
CA GLN A 261 4.56 -25.18 -13.93
C GLN A 261 5.66 -25.72 -13.00
N GLN A 262 6.78 -25.01 -12.90
CA GLN A 262 7.72 -25.20 -11.80
C GLN A 262 6.99 -24.84 -10.49
N THR A 263 6.66 -25.86 -9.70
CA THR A 263 5.73 -25.80 -8.56
C THR A 263 6.33 -25.15 -7.32
N GLN A 264 7.59 -24.73 -7.37
CA GLN A 264 8.30 -24.08 -6.26
C GLN A 264 8.18 -22.56 -6.38
N LEU A 265 7.29 -22.01 -5.54
CA LEU A 265 7.18 -20.58 -5.33
C LEU A 265 8.42 -20.08 -4.58
N ARG A 266 9.00 -18.98 -5.05
CA ARG A 266 10.25 -18.40 -4.52
C ARG A 266 10.02 -17.39 -3.39
N ILE A 267 8.76 -17.13 -3.05
CA ILE A 267 8.39 -16.08 -2.09
C ILE A 267 8.72 -16.54 -0.66
N MET A 268 9.49 -15.67 0.03
CA MET A 268 9.98 -15.77 1.42
C MET A 268 8.97 -16.31 2.43
#